data_AF-A0A6H2DV51-F1
#
_entry.id   AF-A0A6H2DV51-F1
#
_cell.length_a   1.000
_cell.length_b   1.000
_cell.length_c   1.000
_cell.angle_alpha   90.00
_cell.angle_beta   90.00
_cell.angle_gamma   90.00
#
_symmetry.space_group_name_H-M   'P 1'
#
loop_
_entity.id
_entity.type
_entity.pdbx_description
1 polymer ?
#
loop_
_entity_poly.entity_id
_entity_poly.type
_entity_poly.pdbx_seq_one_letter_code
_entity_poly.pdbx_strand_id
1 'polypeptide(L)'
;MANNNIFGLEIHFLNNQTFETRKAEIFINIEDSDEWFKPNPKTIGSYERILIWVRDLVADNSKYIFLKNCNILVKDKEIFINSLNEKRIFVKTTHKKNNYKKHIQSLKQEILYLNSMQKVGIEINEFIRLEHLEDEFYIWAMSDLLGLKEEKNE
;
A
#
# COMPACT_ATOMS: atom_id res chain seq x y z
N MET A 1 -15.51 -3.28 -26.89
CA MET A 1 -14.58 -2.19 -26.51
C MET A 1 -13.32 -2.86 -25.97
N ALA A 2 -12.14 -2.59 -26.55
CA ALA A 2 -10.90 -3.24 -26.12
C ALA A 2 -10.53 -2.81 -24.70
N ASN A 3 -10.30 -3.78 -23.81
CA ASN A 3 -9.91 -3.54 -22.42
C ASN A 3 -8.45 -3.04 -22.40
N ASN A 4 -8.25 -1.72 -22.51
CA ASN A 4 -6.91 -1.10 -22.64
C ASN A 4 -6.10 -1.02 -21.33
N ASN A 5 -6.61 -1.56 -20.21
CA ASN A 5 -5.99 -1.41 -18.88
C ASN A 5 -5.51 -2.74 -18.28
N ILE A 6 -5.08 -3.67 -19.13
CA ILE A 6 -4.43 -4.91 -18.72
C ILE A 6 -2.94 -4.75 -18.93
N PHE A 7 -2.17 -4.93 -17.86
CA PHE A 7 -0.72 -4.77 -17.86
C PHE A 7 -0.03 -6.00 -17.28
N GLY A 8 1.23 -6.21 -17.68
CA GLY A 8 2.19 -6.89 -16.81
C GLY A 8 2.51 -5.99 -15.61
N LEU A 9 2.82 -6.57 -14.46
CA LEU A 9 3.18 -5.83 -13.26
C LEU A 9 4.42 -6.49 -12.65
N GLU A 10 5.41 -5.67 -12.33
CA GLU A 10 6.60 -6.02 -11.58
C GLU A 10 6.79 -5.00 -10.46
N ILE A 11 6.87 -5.49 -9.22
CA ILE A 11 7.12 -4.67 -8.04
C ILE A 11 8.37 -5.18 -7.35
N HIS A 12 9.35 -4.30 -7.18
CA HIS A 12 10.53 -4.54 -6.36
C HIS A 12 10.35 -3.91 -4.98
N PHE A 13 10.69 -4.68 -3.96
CA PHE A 13 10.66 -4.30 -2.56
C PHE A 13 12.08 -4.33 -2.00
N LEU A 14 12.23 -3.95 -0.72
CA LEU A 14 13.46 -4.18 0.01
C LEU A 14 13.81 -5.68 0.06
N ASN A 15 15.07 -5.97 0.38
CA ASN A 15 15.60 -7.34 0.52
C ASN A 15 15.45 -8.19 -0.76
N ASN A 16 15.49 -7.57 -1.94
CA ASN A 16 15.34 -8.21 -3.25
C ASN A 16 14.04 -9.02 -3.40
N GLN A 17 12.99 -8.70 -2.63
CA GLN A 17 11.70 -9.34 -2.78
C GLN A 17 10.99 -8.76 -4.01
N THR A 18 10.36 -9.61 -4.81
CA THR A 18 9.54 -9.18 -5.96
C THR A 18 8.10 -9.68 -5.88
N PHE A 19 7.20 -8.93 -6.51
CA PHE A 19 5.84 -9.37 -6.82
C PHE A 19 5.60 -9.17 -8.32
N GLU A 20 5.20 -10.24 -9.00
CA GLU A 20 5.05 -10.24 -10.45
C GLU A 20 3.71 -10.86 -10.86
N THR A 21 3.08 -10.28 -11.88
CA THR A 21 1.96 -10.88 -12.58
C THR A 21 1.96 -10.49 -14.05
N ARG A 22 1.59 -11.43 -14.92
CA ARG A 22 1.69 -11.25 -16.38
C ARG A 22 0.50 -10.51 -16.98
N LYS A 23 -0.66 -10.60 -16.36
CA LYS A 23 -1.91 -9.99 -16.84
C LYS A 23 -2.77 -9.58 -15.66
N ALA A 24 -2.71 -8.30 -15.31
CA ALA A 24 -3.52 -7.77 -14.22
C ALA A 24 -4.20 -6.45 -14.61
N GLU A 25 -5.36 -6.23 -14.00
CA GLU A 25 -5.93 -4.88 -13.88
C GLU A 25 -5.40 -4.27 -12.59
N ILE A 26 -4.77 -3.10 -12.68
CA ILE A 26 -4.21 -2.38 -11.53
C ILE A 26 -5.08 -1.18 -11.21
N PHE A 27 -5.32 -0.99 -9.93
CA PHE A 27 -6.01 0.16 -9.36
C PHE A 27 -5.12 0.77 -8.29
N ILE A 28 -5.00 2.08 -8.27
CA ILE A 28 -4.13 2.78 -7.33
C ILE A 28 -5.00 3.73 -6.49
N ASN A 29 -4.69 3.81 -5.21
CA ASN A 29 -5.29 4.68 -4.22
C ASN A 29 -4.20 5.57 -3.62
N ILE A 30 -4.29 6.89 -3.85
CA ILE A 30 -3.28 7.88 -3.40
C ILE A 30 -3.73 8.67 -2.16
N GLU A 31 -5.03 8.86 -1.91
CA GLU A 31 -5.51 9.94 -1.01
C GLU A 31 -6.28 9.48 0.23
N ASP A 32 -5.86 8.42 0.93
CA ASP A 32 -6.54 7.91 2.16
C ASP A 32 -8.08 7.84 2.02
N SER A 33 -8.56 7.61 0.79
CA SER A 33 -9.97 7.72 0.40
C SER A 33 -10.47 6.40 -0.18
N ASP A 34 -11.76 6.30 -0.49
CA ASP A 34 -12.31 5.12 -1.18
C ASP A 34 -12.15 5.21 -2.71
N GLU A 35 -11.43 6.22 -3.23
CA GLU A 35 -11.28 6.43 -4.67
C GLU A 35 -10.12 5.61 -5.25
N TRP A 36 -10.40 4.99 -6.40
CA TRP A 36 -9.44 4.17 -7.13
C TRP A 36 -9.32 4.68 -8.55
N PHE A 37 -8.11 4.93 -9.02
CA PHE A 37 -7.85 5.26 -10.42
C PHE A 37 -7.05 4.15 -11.10
N LYS A 38 -7.27 4.03 -12.40
CA LYS A 38 -6.52 3.10 -13.25
C LYS A 38 -5.31 3.84 -13.85
N PRO A 39 -4.10 3.27 -13.78
CA PRO A 39 -2.95 3.85 -14.46
C PRO A 39 -3.20 3.80 -15.97
N ASN A 40 -2.72 4.84 -16.65
CA ASN A 40 -2.74 4.91 -18.11
C ASN A 40 -1.31 4.73 -18.66
N PRO A 41 -1.13 4.53 -19.98
CA PRO A 41 0.20 4.30 -20.55
C PRO A 41 1.21 5.44 -20.37
N LYS A 42 0.79 6.62 -19.89
CA LYS A 42 1.66 7.77 -19.59
C LYS A 42 1.85 7.97 -18.08
N THR A 43 1.34 7.07 -17.24
CA THR A 43 1.47 7.19 -15.80
C THR A 43 2.94 7.04 -15.39
N ILE A 44 3.46 8.10 -14.78
CA ILE A 44 4.74 8.16 -14.10
C ILE A 44 4.52 8.96 -12.82
N GLY A 45 5.07 8.50 -11.70
CA GLY A 45 4.90 9.20 -10.43
C GLY A 45 5.72 8.61 -9.30
N SER A 46 5.99 9.46 -8.31
CA SER A 46 6.63 9.10 -7.06
C SER A 46 5.69 9.43 -5.92
N TYR A 47 5.47 8.47 -5.02
CA TYR A 47 4.50 8.60 -3.94
C TYR A 47 5.09 8.13 -2.61
N GLU A 48 4.81 8.88 -1.54
CA GLU A 48 5.26 8.54 -0.19
C GLU A 48 4.53 7.30 0.34
N ARG A 49 3.20 7.25 0.20
CA ARG A 49 2.36 6.12 0.58
C ARG A 49 1.23 5.94 -0.43
N ILE A 50 1.04 4.72 -0.90
CA ILE A 50 -0.11 4.34 -1.71
C ILE A 50 -0.54 2.91 -1.40
N LEU A 51 -1.78 2.60 -1.77
CA LEU A 51 -2.29 1.26 -1.81
C LEU A 51 -2.62 0.90 -3.25
N ILE A 52 -2.17 -0.26 -3.69
CA ILE A 52 -2.55 -0.81 -4.99
C ILE A 52 -3.43 -2.04 -4.81
N TRP A 53 -4.45 -2.14 -5.67
CA TRP A 53 -5.24 -3.35 -5.86
C TRP A 53 -4.86 -3.97 -7.19
N VAL A 54 -4.36 -5.20 -7.12
CA VAL A 54 -3.96 -6.04 -8.23
C VAL A 54 -5.03 -7.09 -8.43
N ARG A 55 -5.74 -7.05 -9.56
CA ARG A 55 -6.61 -8.15 -9.99
C ARG A 55 -5.88 -8.99 -11.02
N ASP A 56 -5.37 -10.14 -10.60
CA ASP A 56 -4.69 -11.09 -11.48
C ASP A 56 -5.73 -11.85 -12.32
N LEU A 57 -5.66 -11.69 -13.64
CA LEU A 57 -6.59 -12.31 -14.58
C LEU A 57 -6.20 -13.76 -14.94
N VAL A 58 -4.98 -14.18 -14.60
CA VAL A 58 -4.50 -15.55 -14.82
C VAL A 58 -4.86 -16.42 -13.62
N ALA A 59 -4.57 -15.93 -12.41
CA ALA A 59 -4.84 -16.66 -11.17
C ALA A 59 -6.26 -16.45 -10.63
N ASP A 60 -7.03 -15.56 -11.24
CA ASP A 60 -8.39 -15.15 -10.82
C ASP A 60 -8.46 -14.78 -9.33
N ASN A 61 -7.49 -13.96 -8.88
CA ASN A 61 -7.42 -13.50 -7.50
C ASN A 61 -7.23 -11.98 -7.42
N SER A 62 -7.45 -11.45 -6.22
CA SER A 62 -7.26 -10.02 -5.93
C SER A 62 -6.37 -9.85 -4.73
N LYS A 63 -5.28 -9.09 -4.93
CA LYS A 63 -4.29 -8.77 -3.90
C LYS A 63 -4.22 -7.27 -3.71
N TYR A 64 -3.95 -6.88 -2.48
CA TYR A 64 -3.81 -5.49 -2.05
C TYR A 64 -2.40 -5.34 -1.48
N ILE A 65 -1.67 -4.33 -1.93
CA ILE A 65 -0.27 -4.14 -1.57
C ILE A 65 -0.07 -2.68 -1.21
N PHE A 66 0.39 -2.45 0.03
CA PHE A 66 0.81 -1.13 0.49
C PHE A 66 2.24 -0.87 0.02
N LEU A 67 2.49 0.31 -0.51
CA LEU A 67 3.79 0.72 -1.03
C LEU A 67 4.23 2.00 -0.33
N LYS A 68 5.53 2.08 -0.01
CA LYS A 68 6.17 3.20 0.68
C LYS A 68 7.30 3.77 -0.16
N ASN A 69 7.38 5.09 -0.28
CA ASN A 69 8.39 5.83 -1.04
C ASN A 69 8.61 5.19 -2.41
N CYS A 70 7.51 4.99 -3.12
CA CYS A 70 7.49 4.18 -4.32
C CYS A 70 7.52 5.01 -5.60
N ASN A 71 8.11 4.45 -6.64
CA ASN A 71 8.12 5.01 -7.98
C ASN A 71 7.32 4.09 -8.89
N ILE A 72 6.39 4.64 -9.66
CA ILE A 72 5.59 3.92 -10.66
C ILE A 72 5.97 4.41 -12.05
N LEU A 73 6.22 3.46 -12.95
CA LEU A 73 6.46 3.71 -14.37
C LEU A 73 5.62 2.74 -15.21
N VAL A 74 4.82 3.28 -16.13
CA VAL A 74 4.14 2.46 -17.13
C VAL A 74 4.88 2.56 -18.46
N LYS A 75 5.34 1.42 -18.98
CA LYS A 75 6.08 1.35 -20.25
C LYS A 75 5.80 0.03 -20.94
N ASP A 76 5.58 0.04 -22.26
CA ASP A 76 5.45 -1.17 -23.08
C ASP A 76 4.38 -2.19 -22.60
N LYS A 77 3.27 -1.69 -22.02
CA LYS A 77 2.21 -2.48 -21.37
C LYS A 77 2.64 -3.23 -20.10
N GLU A 78 3.72 -2.79 -19.49
CA GLU A 78 4.18 -3.24 -18.18
C GLU A 78 4.18 -2.06 -17.20
N ILE A 79 3.85 -2.35 -15.95
CA ILE A 79 3.90 -1.43 -14.83
C ILE A 79 5.08 -1.88 -13.96
N PHE A 80 6.06 -1.00 -13.83
CA PHE A 80 7.21 -1.19 -12.97
C PHE A 80 7.05 -0.34 -11.73
N ILE A 81 7.20 -0.97 -10.56
CA ILE A 81 7.12 -0.30 -9.27
C ILE A 81 8.37 -0.62 -8.46
N ASN A 82 9.02 0.40 -7.93
CA ASN A 82 10.06 0.24 -6.91
C ASN A 82 9.52 0.80 -5.60
N SER A 83 9.60 0.04 -4.50
CA SER A 83 9.07 0.42 -3.19
C SER A 83 10.09 0.17 -2.08
N LEU A 84 10.16 1.07 -1.09
CA LEU A 84 11.11 1.01 0.03
C LEU A 84 10.52 0.37 1.29
N ASN A 85 9.60 -0.55 1.14
CA ASN A 85 9.10 -1.40 2.22
C ASN A 85 9.34 -2.88 1.92
N GLU A 86 9.19 -3.72 2.94
CA GLU A 86 9.12 -5.16 2.77
C GLU A 86 7.80 -5.57 2.10
N LYS A 87 7.82 -6.69 1.40
CA LYS A 87 6.65 -7.22 0.71
C LYS A 87 5.62 -7.73 1.72
N ARG A 88 4.48 -7.05 1.79
CA ARG A 88 3.29 -7.47 2.56
C ARG A 88 2.07 -7.52 1.64
N ILE A 89 1.46 -8.69 1.54
CA ILE A 89 0.29 -8.92 0.66
C ILE A 89 -0.96 -9.02 1.52
N PHE A 90 -2.01 -8.34 1.08
CA PHE A 90 -3.31 -8.33 1.75
C PHE A 90 -4.40 -8.84 0.80
N VAL A 91 -5.46 -9.40 1.39
CA VAL A 91 -6.65 -9.90 0.69
C VAL A 91 -7.91 -9.40 1.39
N LYS A 92 -9.03 -9.30 0.66
CA LYS A 92 -10.33 -8.98 1.26
C LYS A 92 -10.82 -10.14 2.13
N THR A 93 -11.28 -9.82 3.34
CA THR A 93 -11.95 -10.79 4.20
C THR A 93 -13.43 -10.94 3.83
N THR A 94 -13.91 -12.19 3.76
CA THR A 94 -15.34 -12.53 3.58
C THR A 94 -16.12 -12.56 4.89
N HIS A 95 -15.45 -12.61 6.05
CA HIS A 95 -16.07 -12.70 7.36
C HIS A 95 -15.53 -11.63 8.33
N LYS A 96 -16.47 -10.99 9.06
CA LYS A 96 -16.36 -10.01 10.16
C LYS A 96 -15.22 -8.96 10.04
N LYS A 97 -15.59 -7.67 10.07
CA LYS A 97 -14.66 -6.53 10.23
C LYS A 97 -13.53 -6.91 11.18
N ASN A 98 -12.30 -6.95 10.66
CA ASN A 98 -11.13 -7.03 11.52
C ASN A 98 -11.23 -5.89 12.53
N ASN A 99 -11.14 -6.17 13.83
CA ASN A 99 -11.32 -5.14 14.85
C ASN A 99 -10.01 -4.39 15.07
N TYR A 100 -9.52 -3.70 14.04
CA TYR A 100 -8.30 -2.89 14.12
C TYR A 100 -8.52 -1.59 14.89
N LYS A 101 -9.77 -1.19 15.15
CA LYS A 101 -10.14 0.07 15.81
C LYS A 101 -9.34 0.39 17.07
N LYS A 102 -9.18 -0.59 17.99
CA LYS A 102 -8.41 -0.37 19.23
C LYS A 102 -6.93 -0.11 18.93
N HIS A 103 -6.35 -0.87 18.00
CA HIS A 103 -4.96 -0.72 17.60
C HIS A 103 -4.72 0.62 16.90
N ILE A 104 -5.59 0.97 15.94
CA ILE A 104 -5.60 2.27 15.24
C ILE A 104 -5.70 3.42 16.24
N GLN A 105 -6.59 3.30 17.24
CA GLN A 105 -6.73 4.33 18.28
C GLN A 105 -5.46 4.49 19.12
N SER A 106 -4.78 3.39 19.46
CA SER A 106 -3.50 3.41 20.17
C SER A 106 -2.41 4.11 19.33
N LEU A 107 -2.26 3.73 18.06
CA LEU A 107 -1.31 4.36 17.13
C LEU A 107 -1.58 5.87 17.02
N LYS A 108 -2.85 6.26 16.86
CA LYS A 108 -3.25 7.66 16.78
C LYS A 108 -2.87 8.46 18.02
N GLN A 109 -3.04 7.89 19.21
CA GLN A 109 -2.64 8.55 20.46
C GLN A 109 -1.13 8.73 20.56
N GLU A 110 -0.36 7.73 20.15
CA GLU A 110 1.10 7.77 20.17
C GLU A 110 1.68 8.76 19.15
N ILE A 111 1.14 8.75 17.92
CA ILE A 111 1.45 9.75 16.88
C ILE A 111 1.16 11.16 17.39
N LEU A 112 0.00 11.38 18.02
CA LEU A 112 -0.37 12.71 18.55
C LEU A 112 0.60 13.17 19.65
N TYR A 113 1.02 12.25 20.52
CA TYR A 113 1.99 12.53 21.57
C TYR A 113 3.35 12.95 20.98
N LEU A 114 3.91 12.16 20.06
CA LEU A 114 5.19 12.44 19.42
C LEU A 114 5.16 13.72 18.56
N ASN A 115 4.07 13.96 17.83
CA ASN A 115 3.85 15.23 17.10
C ASN A 115 3.76 16.44 18.02
N SER A 116 3.23 16.28 19.24
CA SER A 116 3.22 17.35 20.24
C SER A 116 4.63 17.61 20.76
N MET A 117 5.43 16.55 20.96
CA MET A 117 6.82 16.65 21.38
C MET A 117 7.73 17.32 20.34
N GLN A 118 7.45 17.17 19.04
CA GLN A 118 8.22 17.86 17.98
C GLN A 118 8.32 19.38 18.20
N LYS A 119 7.29 19.98 18.80
CA LYS A 119 7.26 21.43 19.10
C LYS A 119 8.25 21.85 20.19
N VAL A 120 8.68 20.91 21.02
CA VAL A 120 9.63 21.09 22.13
C VAL A 120 11.03 20.63 21.73
N GLY A 121 11.13 19.80 20.69
CA GLY A 121 12.34 19.12 20.23
C GLY A 121 12.23 17.63 20.55
N ILE A 122 12.40 16.79 19.53
CA ILE A 122 12.42 15.32 19.66
C ILE A 122 13.78 14.77 19.28
N GLU A 123 14.13 13.63 19.87
CA GLU A 123 15.32 12.89 19.48
C GLU A 123 15.15 12.24 18.10
N ILE A 124 16.26 11.99 17.40
CA ILE A 124 16.25 11.36 16.07
C ILE A 124 15.52 10.00 16.10
N ASN A 125 15.73 9.21 17.17
CA ASN A 125 15.07 7.91 17.32
C ASN A 125 13.54 8.05 17.47
N GLU A 126 13.07 9.11 18.12
CA GLU A 126 11.65 9.41 18.27
C GLU A 126 11.04 9.86 16.94
N PHE A 127 11.80 10.59 16.13
CA PHE A 127 11.38 10.97 14.78
C PHE A 127 11.23 9.74 13.87
N ILE A 128 12.22 8.85 13.87
CA ILE A 128 12.15 7.59 13.09
C ILE A 128 10.97 6.74 13.56
N ARG A 129 10.74 6.66 14.88
CA ARG A 129 9.58 5.96 15.44
C ARG A 129 8.26 6.57 14.98
N LEU A 130 8.16 7.90 14.96
CA LEU A 130 6.96 8.58 14.47
C LEU A 130 6.65 8.22 13.01
N GLU A 131 7.66 8.27 12.13
CA GLU A 131 7.49 7.90 10.71
C GLU A 131 6.96 6.46 10.57
N HIS A 132 7.51 5.53 11.35
CA HIS A 132 7.07 4.14 11.38
C HIS A 132 5.63 3.98 11.89
N LEU A 133 5.26 4.72 12.94
CA LEU A 133 3.89 4.68 13.48
C LEU A 133 2.88 5.23 12.48
N GLU A 134 3.23 6.27 11.73
CA GLU A 134 2.37 6.84 10.70
C GLU A 134 2.18 5.88 9.51
N ASP A 135 3.23 5.15 9.12
CA ASP A 135 3.12 4.08 8.10
C ASP A 135 2.18 2.96 8.56
N GLU A 136 2.36 2.48 9.80
CA GLU A 136 1.51 1.44 10.36
C GLU A 136 0.07 1.93 10.53
N PHE A 137 -0.13 3.17 10.97
CA PHE A 137 -1.45 3.78 11.06
C PHE A 137 -2.15 3.77 9.70
N TYR A 138 -1.45 4.18 8.64
CA TYR A 138 -1.99 4.15 7.27
C TYR A 138 -2.42 2.74 6.86
N ILE A 139 -1.54 1.75 7.02
CA ILE A 139 -1.82 0.34 6.66
C ILE A 139 -3.05 -0.18 7.41
N TRP A 140 -3.13 0.02 8.72
CA TRP A 140 -4.23 -0.50 9.52
C TRP A 140 -5.54 0.26 9.31
N ALA A 141 -5.50 1.59 9.15
CA ALA A 141 -6.68 2.40 8.86
C ALA A 141 -7.32 2.00 7.53
N MET A 142 -6.51 1.89 6.47
CA MET A 142 -6.99 1.44 5.16
C MET A 142 -7.45 -0.02 5.19
N SER A 143 -6.78 -0.88 5.95
CA SER A 143 -7.20 -2.28 6.11
C SER A 143 -8.55 -2.40 6.85
N ASP A 144 -8.82 -1.57 7.85
CA ASP A 144 -10.13 -1.52 8.53
C ASP A 144 -11.23 -1.00 7.60
N LEU A 145 -10.93 0.09 6.87
CA LEU A 145 -11.84 0.72 5.91
C LEU A 145 -12.27 -0.25 4.80
N LEU A 146 -11.30 -0.93 4.18
CA LEU A 146 -11.51 -1.78 3.01
C LEU A 146 -11.77 -3.25 3.35
N GLY A 147 -11.69 -3.62 4.64
CA GLY A 147 -11.86 -5.01 5.10
C GLY A 147 -10.74 -5.94 4.64
N LEU A 148 -9.50 -5.47 4.72
CA LEU A 148 -8.31 -6.23 4.31
C LEU A 148 -7.69 -6.99 5.48
N LYS A 149 -7.06 -8.11 5.15
CA LYS A 149 -6.25 -8.92 6.06
C LYS A 149 -4.96 -9.32 5.36
N GLU A 150 -3.85 -9.25 6.08
CA GLU A 150 -2.55 -9.71 5.59
C GLU A 150 -2.54 -11.23 5.38
N GLU A 151 -2.06 -11.67 4.21
CA GLU A 151 -1.71 -13.08 3.97
C GLU A 151 -0.49 -13.40 4.84
N LYS A 152 -0.62 -14.39 5.72
CA LYS A 152 0.56 -14.94 6.39
C LYS A 152 1.30 -15.78 5.35
N ASN A 153 2.59 -15.49 5.15
CA ASN A 153 3.48 -16.44 4.46
C ASN A 153 3.53 -17.70 5.34
N GLU A 154 2.92 -18.79 4.87
CA GLU A 154 3.18 -20.14 5.40
C GLU A 154 4.51 -20.67 4.88
#